data_AF-A0A838EQR0-F1
#
_entry.id   AF-A0A838EQR0-F1
#
_cell.length_a   1.000
_cell.length_b   1.000
_cell.length_c   1.000
_cell.angle_alpha   90.00
_cell.angle_beta   90.00
_cell.angle_gamma   90.00
#
_symmetry.space_group_name_H-M   'P 1'
#
loop_
_entity.id
_entity.type
_entity.pdbx_description
1 polymer ?
#
loop_
_entity_poly.entity_id
_entity_poly.type
_entity_poly.pdbx_seq_one_letter_code
_entity_poly.pdbx_strand_id
1 'polypeptide(L)'
;MPSVPFLLSAASFLRQDSKGRYTLRKPRYLPASPLRGTDCGGFTAAMRWEGEYRFTPAQYIQWLSCWSPNWAATFEIPCLSETGGYPGPKMVEERQRWTTEMAWRFWELSRDFPWTWTPIQGYTFSEYEQHARDLTDLIRISNIVI
;
A
#
# COMPACT_ATOMS: atom_id res chain seq x y z
N MET A 1 -18.64 10.80 21.74
CA MET A 1 -18.74 10.69 20.26
C MET A 1 -18.13 9.35 19.85
N PRO A 2 -18.69 8.62 18.88
CA PRO A 2 -18.10 7.37 18.39
C PRO A 2 -16.73 7.66 17.76
N SER A 3 -15.80 6.70 17.84
CA SER A 3 -14.51 6.79 17.16
C SER A 3 -14.73 6.78 15.65
N VAL A 4 -14.40 7.89 14.97
CA VAL A 4 -14.48 7.98 13.52
C VAL A 4 -13.20 7.42 12.91
N PRO A 5 -13.25 6.38 12.05
CA PRO A 5 -12.08 5.90 11.33
C PRO A 5 -11.47 7.03 10.49
N PHE A 6 -10.15 7.08 10.46
CA PHE A 6 -9.39 8.08 9.71
C PHE A 6 -8.32 7.39 8.88
N LEU A 7 -8.32 7.70 7.58
CA LEU A 7 -7.44 7.13 6.57
C LEU A 7 -6.54 8.25 6.00
N LEU A 8 -5.23 8.02 5.97
CA LEU A 8 -4.30 8.87 5.23
C LEU A 8 -3.73 8.13 4.03
N SER A 9 -3.69 8.83 2.89
CA SER A 9 -2.98 8.34 1.70
C SER A 9 -1.56 8.90 1.67
N ALA A 10 -0.54 8.04 1.69
CA ALA A 10 0.87 8.42 1.68
C ALA A 10 1.21 9.30 0.47
N ALA A 11 0.64 8.99 -0.69
CA ALA A 11 0.79 9.78 -1.91
C ALA A 11 0.39 11.26 -1.75
N SER A 12 -0.60 11.56 -0.90
CA SER A 12 -1.02 12.95 -0.60
C SER A 12 0.03 13.74 0.19
N PHE A 13 0.97 13.06 0.83
CA PHE A 13 2.07 13.65 1.59
C PHE A 13 3.36 13.79 0.80
N LEU A 14 3.40 13.31 -0.44
CA LEU A 14 4.55 13.47 -1.32
C LEU A 14 4.92 14.96 -1.47
N ARG A 15 6.21 15.24 -1.35
CA ARG A 15 6.79 16.54 -1.62
C ARG A 15 8.05 16.36 -2.44
N GLN A 16 8.18 17.19 -3.46
CA GLN A 16 9.42 17.37 -4.20
C GLN A 16 10.14 18.62 -3.68
N ASP A 17 11.46 18.52 -3.46
CA ASP A 17 12.29 19.69 -3.17
C ASP A 17 12.76 20.40 -4.44
N SER A 18 13.46 21.52 -4.30
CA SER A 18 13.98 22.31 -5.44
C SER A 18 15.04 21.58 -6.26
N LYS A 19 15.57 20.46 -5.77
CA LYS A 19 16.54 19.60 -6.46
C LYS A 19 15.86 18.38 -7.12
N GLY A 20 14.53 18.34 -7.12
CA GLY A 20 13.76 17.26 -7.70
C GLY A 20 13.64 16.01 -6.82
N ARG A 21 14.14 16.02 -5.58
CA ARG A 21 14.13 14.85 -4.69
C ARG A 21 12.78 14.72 -4.00
N TYR A 22 12.28 13.49 -3.92
CA TYR A 22 10.99 13.19 -3.32
C TYR A 22 11.12 12.72 -1.86
N THR A 23 10.22 13.21 -1.02
CA THR A 23 10.08 12.84 0.40
C THR A 23 8.62 12.86 0.83
N LEU A 24 8.28 12.16 1.91
CA LEU A 24 6.95 12.22 2.51
C LEU A 24 6.92 13.23 3.66
N ARG A 25 6.03 14.21 3.58
CA ARG A 25 5.81 15.18 4.66
C ARG A 25 5.10 14.52 5.83
N LYS A 26 5.54 14.84 7.05
CA LYS A 26 4.84 14.40 8.26
C LYS A 26 3.46 15.07 8.36
N PRO A 27 2.40 14.34 8.77
CA PRO A 27 1.12 14.95 9.11
C PRO A 27 1.30 15.97 10.24
N ARG A 28 0.74 17.18 10.08
CA ARG A 28 0.83 18.25 11.09
C ARG A 28 -0.22 18.10 12.19
N TYR A 29 -1.41 17.65 11.80
CA TYR A 29 -2.55 17.48 12.68
C TYR A 29 -3.16 16.10 12.42
N LEU A 30 -3.41 15.37 13.51
CA LEU A 30 -4.04 14.07 13.47
C LEU A 30 -5.31 14.14 14.31
N PRO A 31 -6.45 13.66 13.78
CA PRO A 31 -7.65 13.50 14.60
C PRO A 31 -7.37 12.62 15.82
N ALA A 32 -8.00 12.92 16.95
CA ALA A 32 -7.99 12.06 18.12
C ALA A 32 -8.86 10.81 17.89
N SER A 33 -8.43 9.95 16.97
CA SER A 33 -9.07 8.67 16.67
C SER A 33 -8.11 7.51 16.96
N PRO A 34 -8.58 6.44 17.62
CA PRO A 34 -7.83 5.19 17.78
C PRO A 34 -7.95 4.28 16.55
N LEU A 35 -8.74 4.64 15.54
CA LEU A 35 -8.96 3.87 14.31
C LEU A 35 -8.27 4.58 13.14
N ARG A 36 -7.00 4.25 12.93
CA ARG A 36 -6.08 4.87 11.99
C ARG A 36 -5.67 3.87 10.92
N GLY A 37 -5.95 4.20 9.67
CA GLY A 37 -5.58 3.39 8.51
C GLY A 37 -4.68 4.16 7.56
N THR A 38 -3.87 3.45 6.79
CA THR A 38 -3.08 4.05 5.71
C THR A 38 -3.34 3.39 4.38
N ASP A 39 -3.54 4.22 3.36
CA ASP A 39 -3.40 3.88 1.95
C ASP A 39 -1.99 4.31 1.47
N CYS A 40 -1.26 3.46 0.75
CA CYS A 40 0.03 3.86 0.17
C CYS A 40 -0.15 4.71 -1.09
N GLY A 41 -1.33 4.72 -1.70
CA GLY A 41 -1.63 5.53 -2.87
C GLY A 41 -1.34 4.83 -4.19
N GLY A 42 -1.53 3.50 -4.25
CA GLY A 42 -1.34 2.69 -5.46
C GLY A 42 -2.13 3.21 -6.67
N PHE A 43 -3.33 3.74 -6.46
CA PHE A 43 -4.08 4.42 -7.52
C PHE A 43 -3.35 5.64 -8.08
N THR A 44 -2.73 6.46 -7.22
CA THR A 44 -1.96 7.63 -7.67
C THR A 44 -0.71 7.19 -8.42
N ALA A 45 -0.01 6.14 -7.93
CA ALA A 45 1.13 5.58 -8.63
C ALA A 45 0.75 5.07 -10.02
N ALA A 46 -0.34 4.29 -10.11
CA ALA A 46 -0.87 3.76 -11.37
C ALA A 46 -1.24 4.87 -12.36
N MET A 47 -2.05 5.84 -11.92
CA MET A 47 -2.72 6.78 -12.83
C MET A 47 -1.94 8.07 -13.08
N ARG A 48 -0.98 8.42 -12.24
CA ARG A 48 -0.28 9.73 -12.32
C ARG A 48 1.24 9.61 -12.37
N TRP A 49 1.80 8.46 -11.98
CA TRP A 49 3.24 8.25 -11.90
C TRP A 49 3.69 7.07 -12.74
N GLU A 50 2.95 6.74 -13.80
CA GLU A 50 3.34 5.74 -14.81
C GLU A 50 3.59 4.34 -14.20
N GLY A 51 2.85 4.01 -13.13
CA GLY A 51 2.99 2.73 -12.43
C GLY A 51 4.11 2.70 -11.38
N GLU A 52 4.81 3.81 -11.14
CA GLU A 52 5.96 3.84 -10.24
C GLU A 52 5.72 4.72 -9.01
N TYR A 53 6.12 4.21 -7.84
CA TYR A 53 6.11 5.00 -6.61
C TYR A 53 7.26 6.00 -6.59
N ARG A 54 6.94 7.27 -6.33
CA ARG A 54 7.95 8.35 -6.21
C ARG A 54 8.64 8.41 -4.85
N PHE A 55 8.41 7.42 -3.99
CA PHE A 55 9.04 7.31 -2.69
C PHE A 55 9.33 5.83 -2.40
N THR A 56 10.36 5.58 -1.59
CA THR A 56 10.82 4.21 -1.34
C THR A 56 10.04 3.54 -0.20
N PRO A 57 10.08 2.20 -0.10
CA PRO A 57 9.53 1.49 1.06
C PRO A 57 10.08 2.00 2.40
N ALA A 58 11.38 2.32 2.46
CA ALA A 58 11.99 2.87 3.68
C ALA A 58 11.44 4.25 4.05
N GLN A 59 11.23 5.14 3.06
CA GLN A 59 10.59 6.44 3.30
C GLN A 59 9.14 6.27 3.77
N TYR A 60 8.41 5.30 3.22
CA TYR A 60 7.04 5.00 3.63
C TYR A 60 6.97 4.48 5.06
N ILE A 61 7.81 3.50 5.44
CA ILE A 61 7.90 3.00 6.82
C ILE A 61 8.25 4.13 7.80
N GLN A 62 9.26 4.94 7.46
CA GLN A 62 9.63 6.09 8.29
C GLN A 62 8.45 7.07 8.47
N TRP A 63 7.68 7.29 7.42
CA TRP A 63 6.50 8.15 7.47
C TRP A 63 5.40 7.56 8.34
N LEU A 64 5.10 6.27 8.24
CA LEU A 64 4.12 5.57 9.09
C LEU A 64 4.49 5.68 10.57
N SER A 65 5.77 5.50 10.91
CA SER A 65 6.27 5.63 12.28
C SER A 65 6.05 7.02 12.89
N CYS A 66 5.90 8.06 12.07
CA CYS A 66 5.65 9.41 12.56
C CYS A 66 4.26 9.61 13.18
N TRP A 67 3.31 8.69 12.93
CA TRP A 67 1.93 8.86 13.39
C TRP A 67 1.23 7.56 13.82
N SER A 68 1.87 6.41 13.59
CA SER A 68 1.51 5.09 14.11
C SER A 68 0.06 4.69 13.79
N PRO A 69 -0.25 4.32 12.53
CA PRO A 69 -1.56 3.76 12.20
C PRO A 69 -1.78 2.40 12.88
N ASN A 70 -3.01 1.88 12.85
CA ASN A 70 -3.32 0.52 13.28
C ASN A 70 -3.07 -0.49 12.15
N TRP A 71 -3.32 -0.09 10.91
CA TRP A 71 -3.09 -0.89 9.71
C TRP A 71 -2.60 0.00 8.57
N ALA A 72 -1.89 -0.59 7.61
CA ALA A 72 -1.40 0.13 6.45
C ALA A 72 -1.42 -0.78 5.21
N ALA A 73 -1.74 -0.23 4.05
CA ALA A 73 -1.54 -0.92 2.79
C ALA A 73 -0.05 -0.92 2.42
N THR A 74 0.48 -2.08 2.02
CA THR A 74 1.80 -2.15 1.36
C THR A 74 1.67 -1.69 -0.07
N PHE A 75 2.80 -1.31 -0.66
CA PHE A 75 2.82 -0.89 -2.05
C PHE A 75 2.17 -1.94 -2.95
N GLU A 76 1.14 -1.49 -3.64
CA GLU A 76 0.37 -2.21 -4.64
C GLU A 76 0.12 -1.29 -5.84
N ILE A 77 -0.17 -1.90 -6.99
CA ILE A 77 -0.70 -1.19 -8.15
C ILE A 77 -2.04 -1.84 -8.46
N PRO A 78 -3.17 -1.11 -8.38
CA PRO A 78 -4.48 -1.70 -8.60
C PRO A 78 -4.57 -2.32 -9.99
N CYS A 79 -5.23 -3.46 -10.15
CA CYS A 79 -5.45 -4.14 -11.43
C CYS A 79 -6.47 -3.43 -12.33
N LEU A 80 -6.26 -2.14 -12.63
CA LEU A 80 -7.11 -1.31 -13.50
C LEU A 80 -6.36 -0.79 -14.74
N SER A 81 -7.01 -0.76 -15.89
CA SER A 81 -6.46 -0.08 -17.08
C SER A 81 -6.34 1.43 -16.85
N GLU A 82 -5.50 2.10 -17.64
CA GLU A 82 -5.30 3.57 -17.56
C GLU A 82 -6.59 4.37 -17.78
N THR A 83 -7.52 3.82 -18.55
CA THR A 83 -8.84 4.42 -18.83
C THR A 83 -9.93 3.99 -17.84
N GLY A 84 -9.59 3.15 -16.86
CA GLY A 84 -10.54 2.48 -15.99
C GLY A 84 -11.12 1.23 -16.65
N GLY A 85 -11.18 0.14 -15.89
CA GLY A 85 -11.68 -1.16 -16.35
C GLY A 85 -10.62 -2.25 -16.34
N TYR A 86 -10.92 -3.37 -17.00
CA TYR A 86 -10.07 -4.57 -16.99
C TYR A 86 -8.79 -4.32 -17.80
N PRO A 87 -7.59 -4.44 -17.21
CA PRO A 87 -6.33 -4.21 -17.93
C PRO A 87 -5.88 -5.41 -18.78
N GLY A 88 -6.60 -6.52 -18.73
CA GLY A 88 -6.20 -7.76 -19.36
C GLY A 88 -5.37 -8.66 -18.44
N PRO A 89 -5.38 -9.98 -18.69
CA PRO A 89 -4.88 -10.98 -17.74
C PRO A 89 -3.38 -10.84 -17.47
N LYS A 90 -2.60 -10.48 -18.51
CA LYS A 90 -1.15 -10.28 -18.37
C LYS A 90 -0.80 -9.17 -17.39
N MET A 91 -1.50 -8.03 -17.46
CA MET A 91 -1.24 -6.92 -16.55
C MET A 91 -1.74 -7.21 -15.13
N VAL A 92 -2.81 -8.00 -14.99
CA VAL A 92 -3.24 -8.50 -13.67
C VAL A 92 -2.14 -9.36 -13.05
N GLU A 93 -1.64 -10.36 -13.78
CA GLU A 93 -0.58 -11.25 -13.31
C GLU A 93 0.69 -10.48 -12.92
N GLU A 94 1.14 -9.54 -13.76
CA GLU A 94 2.31 -8.70 -13.49
C GLU A 94 2.15 -7.88 -12.19
N ARG A 95 0.96 -7.30 -11.96
CA ARG A 95 0.67 -6.51 -10.77
C ARG A 95 0.48 -7.35 -9.52
N GLN A 96 -0.10 -8.54 -9.64
CA GLN A 96 -0.18 -9.52 -8.55
C GLN A 96 1.22 -9.95 -8.12
N ARG A 97 2.06 -10.36 -9.07
CA ARG A 97 3.46 -10.72 -8.78
C ARG A 97 4.21 -9.59 -8.08
N TRP A 98 4.11 -8.37 -8.62
CA TRP A 98 4.76 -7.20 -8.03
C TRP A 98 4.25 -6.88 -6.62
N THR A 99 2.94 -7.00 -6.39
CA THR A 99 2.33 -6.78 -5.07
C THR A 99 2.80 -7.84 -4.07
N THR A 100 2.89 -9.11 -4.49
CA THR A 100 3.46 -10.20 -3.68
C THR A 100 4.92 -9.93 -3.32
N GLU A 101 5.76 -9.51 -4.28
CA GLU A 101 7.16 -9.15 -4.02
C GLU A 101 7.27 -7.98 -3.03
N MET A 102 6.43 -6.96 -3.17
CA MET A 102 6.38 -5.84 -2.22
C MET A 102 5.94 -6.32 -0.84
N ALA A 103 4.93 -7.18 -0.75
CA ALA A 103 4.46 -7.73 0.52
C ALA A 103 5.59 -8.45 1.27
N TRP A 104 6.35 -9.31 0.59
CA TRP A 104 7.56 -9.94 1.16
C TRP A 104 8.62 -8.92 1.59
N ARG A 105 8.90 -7.92 0.75
CA ARG A 105 9.87 -6.88 1.07
C ARG A 105 9.46 -6.07 2.31
N PHE A 106 8.18 -5.72 2.44
CA PHE A 106 7.67 -5.04 3.62
C PHE A 106 7.73 -5.94 4.85
N TRP A 107 7.39 -7.22 4.72
CA TRP A 107 7.56 -8.18 5.79
C TRP A 107 9.01 -8.28 6.29
N GLU A 108 9.99 -8.28 5.39
CA GLU A 108 11.41 -8.29 5.78
C GLU A 108 11.85 -6.97 6.45
N LEU A 109 11.43 -5.83 5.92
CA LEU A 109 11.82 -4.51 6.43
C LEU A 109 11.09 -4.12 7.72
N SER A 110 9.92 -4.70 7.97
CA SER A 110 9.00 -4.25 9.01
C SER A 110 8.35 -5.38 9.82
N ARG A 111 9.01 -6.54 9.92
CA ARG A 111 8.54 -7.71 10.68
C ARG A 111 8.10 -7.37 12.12
N ASP A 112 8.80 -6.44 12.75
CA ASP A 112 8.57 -6.07 14.16
C ASP A 112 7.52 -4.96 14.34
N PHE A 113 6.96 -4.42 13.26
CA PHE A 113 5.94 -3.39 13.34
C PHE A 113 4.56 -4.00 13.55
N PRO A 114 3.69 -3.40 14.39
CA PRO A 114 2.40 -3.97 14.77
C PRO A 114 1.30 -3.80 13.71
N TRP A 115 1.64 -3.36 12.49
CA TRP A 115 0.67 -3.06 11.46
C TRP A 115 0.41 -4.29 10.59
N THR A 116 -0.85 -4.45 10.20
CA THR A 116 -1.28 -5.49 9.27
C THR A 116 -1.21 -4.98 7.84
N TRP A 117 -0.83 -5.86 6.92
CA TRP A 117 -0.33 -5.53 5.59
C TRP A 117 -0.92 -6.44 4.51
N THR A 118 -0.83 -5.98 3.26
CA THR A 118 -1.01 -6.73 2.01
C THR A 118 -2.41 -6.72 1.40
N PRO A 119 -2.63 -5.88 0.37
CA PRO A 119 -3.87 -5.92 -0.41
C PRO A 119 -3.84 -7.10 -1.40
N ILE A 120 -4.91 -7.89 -1.42
CA ILE A 120 -5.15 -8.86 -2.50
C ILE A 120 -5.59 -8.09 -3.75
N GLN A 121 -4.79 -8.21 -4.80
CA GLN A 121 -5.05 -7.72 -6.16
C GLN A 121 -5.74 -8.73 -7.06
N GLY A 122 -6.49 -8.22 -8.03
CA GLY A 122 -7.25 -8.95 -9.04
C GLY A 122 -8.26 -8.01 -9.70
N TYR A 123 -8.95 -8.48 -10.73
CA TYR A 123 -10.09 -7.78 -11.32
C TYR A 123 -11.36 -8.65 -11.31
N THR A 124 -11.18 -9.96 -11.48
CA THR A 124 -12.22 -10.98 -11.33
C THR A 124 -12.06 -11.76 -10.02
N PHE A 125 -13.13 -12.42 -9.56
CA PHE A 125 -13.07 -13.27 -8.37
C PHE A 125 -11.97 -14.34 -8.46
N SER A 126 -11.84 -15.02 -9.60
CA SER A 126 -10.81 -16.05 -9.80
C SER A 126 -9.40 -15.50 -9.67
N GLU A 127 -9.16 -14.25 -10.10
CA GLU A 127 -7.85 -13.61 -9.98
C GLU A 127 -7.54 -13.25 -8.53
N TYR A 128 -8.53 -12.71 -7.79
CA TYR A 128 -8.37 -12.46 -6.35
C TYR A 128 -8.09 -13.76 -5.58
N GLU A 129 -8.81 -14.83 -5.89
CA GLU A 129 -8.57 -16.15 -5.26
C GLU A 129 -7.15 -16.66 -5.55
N GLN A 130 -6.68 -16.53 -6.78
CA GLN A 130 -5.33 -16.95 -7.15
C GLN A 130 -4.28 -16.17 -6.36
N HIS A 131 -4.39 -14.85 -6.31
CA HIS A 131 -3.41 -14.04 -5.60
C HIS A 131 -3.46 -14.24 -4.07
N ALA A 132 -4.64 -14.51 -3.51
CA ALA A 132 -4.76 -14.93 -2.12
C ALA A 132 -3.98 -16.23 -1.84
N ARG A 133 -4.00 -17.19 -2.79
CA ARG A 133 -3.19 -18.41 -2.70
C ARG A 133 -1.69 -18.09 -2.75
N ASP A 134 -1.29 -17.21 -3.66
CA ASP A 134 0.13 -16.82 -3.81
C ASP A 134 0.68 -16.13 -2.55
N LEU A 135 -0.18 -15.44 -1.80
CA LEU A 135 0.16 -14.79 -0.53
C LEU A 135 0.06 -15.72 0.69
N THR A 136 -0.44 -16.96 0.54
CA THR A 136 -0.80 -17.84 1.66
C THR A 136 0.34 -18.07 2.65
N ASP A 137 1.56 -18.27 2.15
CA ASP A 137 2.71 -18.49 3.02
C ASP A 137 3.03 -17.24 3.84
N LEU A 138 2.96 -16.07 3.22
CA LEU A 138 3.16 -14.80 3.91
C LEU A 138 2.10 -14.60 4.99
N ILE A 139 0.82 -14.80 4.66
CA ILE A 139 -0.31 -14.67 5.59
C ILE A 139 -0.11 -15.55 6.83
N ARG A 140 0.32 -16.82 6.63
CA ARG A 140 0.53 -17.79 7.71
C ARG A 140 1.65 -17.40 8.66
N ILE A 141 2.74 -16.83 8.16
CA ILE A 141 3.92 -16.52 8.99
C ILE A 141 3.85 -15.14 9.65
N SER A 142 2.99 -14.26 9.18
CA SER A 142 3.03 -12.83 9.54
C SER A 142 1.98 -12.37 10.52
N ASN A 143 1.07 -13.25 10.97
CA ASN A 143 -0.16 -12.86 11.67
C ASN A 143 -0.91 -11.73 10.93
N ILE A 144 -0.74 -11.64 9.60
CA ILE A 144 -1.46 -10.69 8.76
C ILE A 144 -2.94 -11.10 8.73
N VAL A 145 -3.81 -10.18 9.13
CA VAL A 145 -5.25 -10.26 8.94
C VAL A 145 -5.57 -9.67 7.55
N ILE A 146 -6.10 -10.50 6.65
CA ILE A 146 -6.67 -10.05 5.37
C ILE A 146 -8.11 -9.59 5.60
#